data_AF-A0A6A6ZBT8-F1
#
_entry.id   AF-A0A6A6ZBT8-F1
#
_cell.length_a   1.000
_cell.length_b   1.000
_cell.length_c   1.000
_cell.angle_alpha   90.00
_cell.angle_beta   90.00
_cell.angle_gamma   90.00
#
_symmetry.space_group_name_H-M   'P 1'
#
loop_
_entity.id
_entity.type
_entity.pdbx_description
1 polymer ?
#
loop_
_entity_poly.entity_id
_entity_poly.type
_entity_poly.pdbx_seq_one_letter_code
_entity_poly.pdbx_strand_id
1 'polypeptide(L)'
;ITRTTVILEKPADWEEWIFLRKDSADRHHLWSMVNPDLDEAALEKLEEPAAVEPEQYHDEAKEDTGVVLKDMTTQEFQRYQQAERNYDRALARYTIKRKALNDFTQEIGRTISRRHIHLIQSNNTAYARLKKLKKHLCPSTAERELQLIAKYRQLQSRPRSNIDNWLEEWLHVVRMCEAAQLLDVTSPRAQRDFLLAVKGLDDTWATTQQATLFRAQLTA
;
A
#
# COMPACT_ATOMS: atom_id res chain seq x y z
N ILE A 1 0.92 -12.40 -15.28
CA ILE A 1 0.74 -11.01 -14.79
C ILE A 1 2.13 -10.46 -14.51
N THR A 2 2.61 -9.52 -15.32
CA THR A 2 3.88 -8.83 -15.11
C THR A 2 3.80 -8.07 -13.79
N ARG A 3 4.67 -8.42 -12.83
CA ARG A 3 4.70 -7.80 -11.50
C ARG A 3 5.38 -6.44 -11.64
N THR A 4 4.58 -5.37 -11.77
CA THR A 4 5.11 -3.99 -11.72
C THR A 4 5.72 -3.79 -10.34
N THR A 5 7.05 -3.67 -10.27
CA THR A 5 7.77 -3.42 -9.03
C THR A 5 8.33 -2.01 -9.05
N VAL A 6 7.73 -1.14 -8.24
CA VAL A 6 8.27 0.20 -7.98
C VAL A 6 9.37 0.06 -6.93
N ILE A 7 10.50 0.76 -7.15
CA ILE A 7 11.58 0.87 -6.17
C ILE A 7 11.45 2.23 -5.49
N LEU A 8 11.36 2.23 -4.16
CA LEU A 8 11.32 3.46 -3.38
C LEU A 8 12.74 4.08 -3.30
N GLU A 9 13.02 5.06 -4.15
CA GLU A 9 14.28 5.80 -4.17
C GLU A 9 14.12 7.26 -3.75
N LYS A 10 13.06 7.92 -4.19
CA LYS A 10 12.78 9.34 -3.93
C LYS A 10 11.37 9.53 -3.40
N PRO A 11 11.05 10.68 -2.78
CA PRO A 11 9.72 10.92 -2.24
C PRO A 11 8.58 10.80 -3.27
N ALA A 12 8.85 11.11 -4.54
CA ALA A 12 7.88 10.97 -5.61
C ALA A 12 7.42 9.51 -5.85
N ASP A 13 8.21 8.51 -5.44
CA ASP A 13 7.88 7.09 -5.62
C ASP A 13 6.97 6.57 -4.49
N TRP A 14 6.84 7.32 -3.38
CA TRP A 14 6.20 6.88 -2.14
C TRP A 14 4.79 6.34 -2.37
N GLU A 15 3.98 7.07 -3.12
CA GLU A 15 2.55 6.81 -3.30
C GLU A 15 2.27 5.53 -4.08
N GLU A 16 2.95 5.36 -5.22
CA GLU A 16 2.82 4.16 -6.04
C GLU A 16 3.42 2.95 -5.29
N TRP A 17 4.55 3.16 -4.61
CA TRP A 17 5.19 2.13 -3.82
C TRP A 17 4.31 1.64 -2.67
N ILE A 18 3.79 2.57 -1.84
CA ILE A 18 2.98 2.21 -0.67
C ILE A 18 1.66 1.57 -1.08
N PHE A 19 1.06 1.99 -2.20
CA PHE A 19 -0.10 1.34 -2.79
C PHE A 19 0.18 -0.12 -3.12
N LEU A 20 1.29 -0.42 -3.80
CA LEU A 20 1.69 -1.80 -4.11
C LEU A 20 2.07 -2.61 -2.87
N ARG A 21 2.58 -1.97 -1.80
CA ARG A 21 2.82 -2.64 -0.52
C ARG A 21 1.51 -2.99 0.18
N LYS A 22 0.53 -2.08 0.15
CA LYS A 22 -0.80 -2.32 0.69
C LYS A 22 -1.49 -3.50 -0.02
N ASP A 23 -1.51 -3.50 -1.35
CA ASP A 23 -2.06 -4.62 -2.14
C ASP A 23 -1.40 -5.96 -1.78
N SER A 24 -0.07 -5.99 -1.63
CA SER A 24 0.65 -7.20 -1.25
C SER A 24 0.27 -7.68 0.16
N ALA A 25 0.15 -6.76 1.12
CA ALA A 25 -0.23 -7.06 2.50
C ALA A 25 -1.69 -7.55 2.62
N ASP A 26 -2.61 -6.97 1.84
CA ASP A 26 -4.03 -7.31 1.86
C ASP A 26 -4.31 -8.76 1.42
N ARG A 27 -3.45 -9.37 0.59
CA ARG A 27 -3.57 -10.79 0.18
C ARG A 27 -3.59 -11.78 1.35
N HIS A 28 -2.95 -11.42 2.46
CA HIS A 28 -2.92 -12.21 3.69
C HIS A 28 -3.60 -11.47 4.85
N HIS A 29 -4.39 -10.43 4.58
CA HIS A 29 -5.05 -9.59 5.57
C HIS A 29 -4.07 -9.03 6.62
N LEU A 30 -2.89 -8.58 6.18
CA LEU A 30 -1.83 -8.12 7.07
C LEU A 30 -1.87 -6.60 7.29
N TRP A 31 -2.56 -5.84 6.43
CA TRP A 31 -2.47 -4.38 6.44
C TRP A 31 -2.89 -3.77 7.78
N SER A 32 -3.93 -4.32 8.44
CA SER A 32 -4.37 -3.93 9.79
C SER A 32 -3.26 -4.03 10.85
N MET A 33 -2.27 -4.88 10.62
CA MET A 33 -1.15 -5.16 11.54
C MET A 33 0.10 -4.33 11.23
N VAL A 34 0.19 -3.74 10.03
CA VAL A 34 1.42 -3.09 9.53
C VAL A 34 1.22 -1.66 9.03
N ASN A 35 -0.01 -1.16 9.02
CA ASN A 35 -0.35 0.15 8.47
C ASN A 35 0.45 1.28 9.16
N PRO A 36 1.35 2.00 8.44
CA PRO A 36 2.15 3.07 9.02
C PRO A 36 1.36 4.33 9.36
N ASP A 37 0.12 4.46 8.89
CA ASP A 37 -0.76 5.58 9.18
C ASP A 37 -1.37 5.48 10.58
N LEU A 38 -1.48 4.27 11.11
CA LEU A 38 -2.02 4.02 12.44
C LEU A 38 -0.93 4.14 13.51
N ASP A 39 -1.38 4.43 14.74
CA ASP A 39 -0.53 4.30 15.92
C ASP A 39 -0.36 2.83 16.31
N GLU A 40 0.76 2.51 16.95
CA GLU A 40 1.11 1.12 17.28
C GLU A 40 0.07 0.45 18.18
N ALA A 41 -0.59 1.21 19.05
CA ALA A 41 -1.67 0.73 19.90
C ALA A 41 -2.94 0.33 19.14
N ALA A 42 -3.16 0.87 17.94
CA ALA A 42 -4.32 0.59 17.11
C ALA A 42 -4.10 -0.57 16.11
N LEU A 43 -2.89 -1.15 16.06
CA LEU A 43 -2.57 -2.25 15.17
C LEU A 43 -3.16 -3.57 15.70
N GLU A 44 -3.70 -4.38 14.78
CA GLU A 44 -4.06 -5.75 15.09
C GLU A 44 -2.79 -6.54 15.45
N LYS A 45 -2.78 -7.18 16.62
CA LYS A 45 -1.66 -8.00 17.08
C LYS A 45 -1.82 -9.43 16.57
N LEU A 46 -0.69 -10.03 16.22
CA LEU A 46 -0.66 -11.46 15.94
C LEU A 46 -0.57 -12.19 17.28
N GLU A 47 -1.67 -12.80 17.72
CA GLU A 47 -1.70 -13.60 18.95
C GLU A 47 -1.53 -15.08 18.62
N GLU A 48 -0.62 -15.72 19.34
CA GLU A 48 -0.46 -17.16 19.29
C GLU A 48 -1.62 -17.80 20.06
N PRO A 49 -2.34 -18.78 19.49
CA PRO A 49 -3.43 -19.43 20.20
C PRO A 49 -2.91 -20.15 21.45
N ALA A 50 -3.66 -20.06 22.54
CA ALA A 50 -3.34 -20.75 23.78
C ALA A 50 -3.51 -22.27 23.61
N ALA A 51 -2.55 -23.04 24.12
CA ALA A 51 -2.64 -24.49 24.14
C ALA A 51 -3.87 -24.95 24.95
N VAL A 52 -4.50 -26.03 24.48
CA VAL A 52 -5.67 -26.63 25.10
C VAL A 52 -5.18 -27.74 26.02
N GLU A 53 -5.37 -27.56 27.32
CA GLU A 53 -4.99 -28.55 28.34
C GLU A 53 -6.19 -29.45 28.68
N PRO A 54 -6.03 -30.79 28.73
CA PRO A 54 -7.12 -31.71 29.07
C PRO A 54 -7.80 -31.40 30.41
N GLU A 55 -7.04 -30.89 31.37
CA GLU A 55 -7.46 -30.49 32.73
C GLU A 55 -8.60 -29.45 32.68
N GLN A 56 -8.66 -28.62 31.65
CA GLN A 56 -9.69 -27.59 31.48
C GLN A 56 -11.08 -28.17 31.16
N TYR A 57 -11.15 -29.45 30.78
CA TYR A 57 -12.35 -30.10 30.28
C TYR A 57 -12.78 -31.28 31.15
N HIS A 58 -12.10 -31.55 32.25
CA HIS A 58 -12.36 -32.65 33.16
C HIS A 58 -12.91 -32.12 34.50
N ASP A 59 -14.07 -32.60 34.93
CA ASP A 59 -14.64 -32.34 36.25
C ASP A 59 -14.10 -33.38 37.27
N GLU A 60 -13.70 -32.97 38.48
CA GLU A 60 -13.08 -33.88 39.48
C GLU A 60 -13.82 -35.23 39.62
N ALA A 61 -13.12 -36.32 39.31
CA ALA A 61 -13.66 -37.67 39.33
C ALA A 61 -13.48 -38.32 40.72
N LYS A 62 -14.39 -39.24 41.09
CA LYS A 62 -14.34 -39.98 42.37
C LYS A 62 -13.22 -41.03 42.43
N GLU A 63 -12.76 -41.50 41.27
CA GLU A 63 -11.60 -42.38 41.11
C GLU A 63 -10.60 -41.63 40.23
N ASP A 64 -9.53 -41.13 40.85
CA ASP A 64 -8.44 -40.44 40.18
C ASP A 64 -7.35 -41.46 39.87
N THR A 65 -7.14 -41.77 38.58
CA THR A 65 -6.06 -42.68 38.15
C THR A 65 -4.73 -41.95 37.98
N GLY A 66 -4.68 -40.64 38.28
CA GLY A 66 -3.54 -39.75 38.07
C GLY A 66 -3.32 -39.39 36.60
N VAL A 67 -4.23 -39.79 35.70
CA VAL A 67 -4.15 -39.54 34.27
C VAL A 67 -5.48 -39.00 33.78
N VAL A 68 -5.57 -37.67 33.70
CA VAL A 68 -6.78 -36.92 33.34
C VAL A 68 -7.50 -37.51 32.14
N LEU A 69 -6.79 -37.80 31.04
CA LEU A 69 -7.40 -38.38 29.83
C LEU A 69 -8.11 -39.73 30.04
N LYS A 70 -7.69 -40.53 31.02
CA LYS A 70 -8.31 -41.83 31.35
C LYS A 70 -9.52 -41.66 32.24
N ASP A 71 -9.52 -40.61 33.06
CA ASP A 71 -10.56 -40.30 34.03
C ASP A 71 -11.70 -39.48 33.40
N MET A 72 -11.45 -38.88 32.23
CA MET A 72 -12.46 -38.18 31.43
C MET A 72 -13.60 -39.10 30.98
N THR A 73 -14.83 -38.61 31.16
CA THR A 73 -16.02 -39.18 30.53
C THR A 73 -15.97 -39.03 29.01
N THR A 74 -16.79 -39.81 28.30
CA THR A 74 -16.91 -39.71 26.84
C THR A 74 -17.31 -38.30 26.38
N GLN A 75 -18.14 -37.59 27.16
CA GLN A 75 -18.59 -36.24 26.81
C GLN A 75 -17.49 -35.20 26.99
N GLU A 76 -16.72 -35.28 28.07
CA GLU A 76 -15.57 -34.41 28.34
C GLU A 76 -14.49 -34.60 27.27
N PHE A 77 -14.17 -35.86 26.95
CA PHE A 77 -13.20 -36.19 25.91
C PHE A 77 -13.61 -35.64 24.54
N GLN A 78 -14.90 -35.70 24.19
CA GLN A 78 -15.42 -35.09 22.97
C GLN A 78 -15.27 -33.56 22.95
N ARG A 79 -15.51 -32.87 24.10
CA ARG A 79 -15.31 -31.42 24.21
C ARG A 79 -13.83 -31.05 24.03
N TYR A 80 -12.94 -31.78 24.68
CA TYR A 80 -11.49 -31.61 24.52
C TYR A 80 -11.03 -31.82 23.08
N GLN A 81 -11.43 -32.91 22.42
CA GLN A 81 -11.09 -33.13 21.01
C GLN A 81 -11.59 -32.00 20.10
N GLN A 82 -12.77 -31.46 20.36
CA GLN A 82 -13.30 -30.34 19.58
C GLN A 82 -12.49 -29.06 19.82
N ALA A 83 -12.05 -28.83 21.04
CA ALA A 83 -11.18 -27.71 21.39
C ALA A 83 -9.78 -27.84 20.78
N GLU A 84 -9.17 -29.02 20.83
CA GLU A 84 -7.88 -29.35 20.20
C GLU A 84 -7.93 -29.09 18.68
N ARG A 85 -8.99 -29.57 18.00
CA ARG A 85 -9.19 -29.29 16.55
C ARG A 85 -9.32 -27.79 16.25
N ASN A 86 -9.96 -27.03 17.14
CA ASN A 86 -10.08 -25.58 16.97
C ASN A 86 -8.74 -24.88 17.18
N TYR A 87 -7.96 -25.35 18.17
CA TYR A 87 -6.59 -24.90 18.42
C TYR A 87 -5.68 -25.17 17.23
N ASP A 88 -5.66 -26.38 16.69
CA ASP A 88 -4.85 -26.73 15.52
C ASP A 88 -5.16 -25.84 14.32
N ARG A 89 -6.45 -25.58 14.06
CA ARG A 89 -6.89 -24.66 13.01
C ARG A 89 -6.44 -23.23 13.28
N ALA A 90 -6.49 -22.77 14.52
CA ALA A 90 -6.02 -21.44 14.90
C ALA A 90 -4.49 -21.33 14.75
N LEU A 91 -3.74 -22.36 15.15
CA LEU A 91 -2.29 -22.44 15.05
C LEU A 91 -1.83 -22.46 13.59
N ALA A 92 -2.54 -23.20 12.74
CA ALA A 92 -2.32 -23.18 11.29
C ALA A 92 -2.51 -21.77 10.71
N ARG A 93 -3.59 -21.06 11.09
CA ARG A 93 -3.80 -19.66 10.64
C ARG A 93 -2.72 -18.71 11.16
N TYR A 94 -2.33 -18.85 12.43
CA TYR A 94 -1.27 -18.07 13.06
C TYR A 94 0.07 -18.26 12.33
N THR A 95 0.47 -19.50 12.08
CA THR A 95 1.75 -19.82 11.40
C THR A 95 1.79 -19.29 9.97
N ILE A 96 0.68 -19.38 9.22
CA ILE A 96 0.55 -18.79 7.88
C ILE A 96 0.70 -17.26 7.95
N LYS A 97 -0.04 -16.58 8.84
CA LYS A 97 0.07 -15.13 9.02
C LYS A 97 1.49 -14.71 9.43
N ARG A 98 2.11 -15.43 10.38
CA ARG A 98 3.48 -15.17 10.84
C ARG A 98 4.49 -15.27 9.70
N LYS A 99 4.39 -16.31 8.88
CA LYS A 99 5.23 -16.46 7.69
C LYS A 99 5.02 -15.32 6.70
N ALA A 100 3.76 -14.98 6.41
CA ALA A 100 3.43 -13.89 5.49
C ALA A 100 3.95 -12.53 5.98
N LEU A 101 3.92 -12.24 7.28
CA LEU A 101 4.54 -11.04 7.86
C LEU A 101 6.05 -10.98 7.67
N ASN A 102 6.74 -12.11 7.84
CA ASN A 102 8.18 -12.20 7.59
C ASN A 102 8.51 -11.99 6.12
N ASP A 103 7.76 -12.64 5.23
CA ASP A 103 7.91 -12.48 3.78
C ASP A 103 7.66 -11.03 3.35
N PHE A 104 6.63 -10.39 3.90
CA PHE A 104 6.32 -8.98 3.66
C PHE A 104 7.43 -8.05 4.17
N THR A 105 8.00 -8.35 5.36
CA THR A 105 9.13 -7.61 5.92
C THR A 105 10.37 -7.67 5.00
N GLN A 106 10.62 -8.83 4.38
CA GLN A 106 11.67 -8.98 3.35
C GLN A 106 11.33 -8.24 2.07
N GLU A 107 10.06 -8.28 1.64
CA GLU A 107 9.58 -7.60 0.43
C GLU A 107 9.80 -6.09 0.50
N ILE A 108 9.54 -5.46 1.65
CA ILE A 108 9.87 -4.06 1.91
C ILE A 108 11.35 -3.81 1.66
N GLY A 109 12.24 -4.63 2.23
CA GLY A 109 13.69 -4.49 2.06
C GLY A 109 14.16 -4.66 0.60
N ARG A 110 13.49 -5.51 -0.18
CA ARG A 110 13.81 -5.74 -1.61
C ARG A 110 13.32 -4.62 -2.54
N THR A 111 12.36 -3.82 -2.08
CA THR A 111 11.68 -2.81 -2.90
C THR A 111 12.03 -1.37 -2.50
N ILE A 112 13.05 -1.19 -1.67
CA ILE A 112 13.67 0.11 -1.42
C ILE A 112 15.01 0.22 -2.13
N SER A 113 15.43 1.44 -2.46
CA SER A 113 16.78 1.70 -2.95
C SER A 113 17.83 1.32 -1.90
N ARG A 114 18.99 0.82 -2.36
CA ARG A 114 20.13 0.46 -1.48
C ARG A 114 20.54 1.61 -0.57
N ARG A 115 20.38 2.85 -1.02
CA ARG A 115 20.69 4.08 -0.26
C ARG A 115 19.86 4.18 1.02
N HIS A 116 18.66 3.61 1.07
CA HIS A 116 17.73 3.71 2.20
C HIS A 116 17.78 2.52 3.16
N ILE A 117 18.59 1.49 2.88
CA ILE A 117 18.70 0.30 3.74
C ILE A 117 19.08 0.68 5.19
N HIS A 118 19.98 1.67 5.34
CA HIS A 118 20.43 2.14 6.65
C HIS A 118 19.27 2.68 7.52
N LEU A 119 18.17 3.15 6.92
CA LEU A 119 17.00 3.65 7.66
C LEU A 119 16.28 2.50 8.38
N ILE A 120 16.25 1.31 7.79
CA ILE A 120 15.42 0.18 8.24
C ILE A 120 16.22 -1.00 8.83
N GLN A 121 17.56 -0.97 8.76
CA GLN A 121 18.41 -2.09 9.17
C GLN A 121 18.22 -2.52 10.62
N SER A 122 17.87 -1.58 11.52
CA SER A 122 17.64 -1.84 12.95
C SER A 122 16.19 -2.19 13.28
N ASN A 123 15.31 -2.31 12.28
CA ASN A 123 13.90 -2.59 12.47
C ASN A 123 13.54 -4.02 12.07
N ASN A 124 12.97 -4.75 13.04
CA ASN A 124 12.66 -6.16 12.90
C ASN A 124 11.22 -6.41 12.42
N THR A 125 10.33 -5.43 12.53
CA THR A 125 8.92 -5.56 12.14
C THR A 125 8.61 -4.76 10.87
N ALA A 126 7.69 -5.26 10.05
CA ALA A 126 7.20 -4.56 8.86
C ALA A 126 6.66 -3.16 9.19
N TYR A 127 5.85 -3.04 10.25
CA TYR A 127 5.32 -1.76 10.72
C TYR A 127 6.43 -0.75 11.00
N ALA A 128 7.44 -1.12 11.79
CA ALA A 128 8.51 -0.20 12.17
C ALA A 128 9.34 0.24 10.96
N ARG A 129 9.53 -0.64 9.97
CA ARG A 129 10.17 -0.30 8.69
C ARG A 129 9.32 0.70 7.91
N LEU A 130 8.03 0.41 7.73
CA LEU A 130 7.10 1.30 7.00
C LEU A 130 6.97 2.67 7.67
N LYS A 131 6.86 2.72 9.01
CA LYS A 131 6.76 3.97 9.78
C LYS A 131 8.00 4.85 9.58
N LYS A 132 9.20 4.27 9.63
CA LYS A 132 10.45 5.00 9.35
C LYS A 132 10.54 5.46 7.90
N LEU A 133 10.26 4.58 6.93
CA LEU A 133 10.29 4.96 5.52
C LEU A 133 9.30 6.10 5.25
N LYS A 134 8.08 6.03 5.82
CA LYS A 134 7.09 7.11 5.75
C LYS A 134 7.66 8.42 6.29
N LYS A 135 8.25 8.40 7.49
CA LYS A 135 8.83 9.59 8.10
C LYS A 135 9.88 10.29 7.23
N HIS A 136 10.66 9.54 6.46
CA HIS A 136 11.78 10.09 5.68
C HIS A 136 11.47 10.30 4.20
N LEU A 137 10.51 9.57 3.63
CA LEU A 137 10.28 9.50 2.18
C LEU A 137 8.84 9.80 1.79
N CYS A 138 7.88 9.87 2.72
CA CYS A 138 6.56 10.39 2.39
C CYS A 138 6.68 11.90 2.18
N PRO A 139 6.42 12.42 0.97
CA PRO A 139 6.35 13.86 0.78
C PRO A 139 5.19 14.41 1.62
N SER A 140 5.36 15.61 2.15
CA SER A 140 4.22 16.35 2.68
C SER A 140 3.24 16.70 1.55
N THR A 141 1.99 16.99 1.89
CA THR A 141 0.98 17.41 0.89
C THR A 141 1.47 18.60 0.07
N ALA A 142 2.04 19.63 0.72
CA ALA A 142 2.58 20.80 0.04
C ALA A 142 3.78 20.48 -0.87
N GLU A 143 4.70 19.62 -0.43
CA GLU A 143 5.83 19.20 -1.28
C GLU A 143 5.35 18.39 -2.48
N ARG A 144 4.33 17.55 -2.32
CA ARG A 144 3.72 16.79 -3.41
C ARG A 144 3.09 17.72 -4.44
N GLU A 145 2.32 18.71 -3.99
CA GLU A 145 1.72 19.73 -4.86
C GLU A 145 2.79 20.47 -5.65
N LEU A 146 3.86 20.92 -4.98
CA LEU A 146 5.00 21.58 -5.64
C LEU A 146 5.69 20.67 -6.67
N GLN A 147 5.88 19.39 -6.37
CA GLN A 147 6.46 18.42 -7.30
C GLN A 147 5.56 18.20 -8.52
N LEU A 148 4.25 18.10 -8.33
CA LEU A 148 3.28 17.96 -9.41
C LEU A 148 3.26 19.21 -10.31
N ILE A 149 3.24 20.40 -9.72
CA ILE A 149 3.31 21.67 -10.45
C ILE A 149 4.63 21.77 -11.23
N ALA A 150 5.75 21.38 -10.64
CA ALA A 150 7.05 21.39 -11.32
C ALA A 150 7.08 20.45 -12.53
N LYS A 151 6.57 19.21 -12.39
CA LYS A 151 6.43 18.26 -13.50
C LYS A 151 5.52 18.80 -14.59
N TYR A 152 4.36 19.33 -14.19
CA TYR A 152 3.40 19.91 -15.11
C TYR A 152 4.02 21.06 -15.93
N ARG A 153 4.74 21.99 -15.28
CA ARG A 153 5.44 23.09 -15.97
C ARG A 153 6.51 22.60 -16.94
N GLN A 154 7.22 21.51 -16.62
CA GLN A 154 8.19 20.92 -17.57
C GLN A 154 7.49 20.41 -18.83
N LEU A 155 6.32 19.79 -18.68
CA LEU A 155 5.54 19.24 -19.80
C LEU A 155 4.96 20.32 -20.71
N GLN A 156 4.71 21.54 -20.20
CA GLN A 156 4.28 22.70 -21.01
C GLN A 156 5.32 23.14 -22.04
N SER A 157 6.58 22.77 -21.85
CA SER A 157 7.62 23.03 -22.85
C SER A 157 7.50 22.06 -24.02
N ARG A 158 8.02 22.46 -25.19
CA ARG A 158 7.99 21.63 -26.41
C ARG A 158 8.53 20.21 -26.11
N PRO A 159 7.79 19.14 -26.44
CA PRO A 159 8.26 17.77 -26.24
C PRO A 159 9.57 17.53 -27.01
N ARG A 160 10.58 17.05 -26.28
CA ARG A 160 11.91 16.73 -26.82
C ARG A 160 12.13 15.22 -27.02
N SER A 161 11.27 14.40 -26.43
CA SER A 161 11.29 12.93 -26.45
C SER A 161 10.25 12.39 -27.44
N ASN A 162 10.05 11.07 -27.46
CA ASN A 162 8.95 10.44 -28.20
C ASN A 162 7.61 11.09 -27.80
N ILE A 163 6.87 11.59 -28.79
CA ILE A 163 5.59 12.29 -28.63
C ILE A 163 4.59 11.40 -27.88
N ASP A 164 4.55 10.10 -28.18
CA ASP A 164 3.62 9.17 -27.53
C ASP A 164 3.89 9.08 -26.01
N ASN A 165 5.16 8.88 -25.63
CA ASN A 165 5.55 8.85 -24.22
C ASN A 165 5.24 10.18 -23.52
N TRP A 166 5.49 11.31 -24.19
CA TRP A 166 5.16 12.62 -23.65
C TRP A 166 3.66 12.83 -23.49
N LEU A 167 2.83 12.35 -24.43
CA LEU A 167 1.37 12.39 -24.32
C LEU A 167 0.86 11.55 -23.15
N GLU A 168 1.40 10.34 -22.98
CA GLU A 168 1.08 9.49 -21.83
C GLU A 168 1.46 10.17 -20.50
N GLU A 169 2.66 10.76 -20.43
CA GLU A 169 3.12 11.50 -19.25
C GLU A 169 2.27 12.75 -18.98
N TRP A 170 1.89 13.49 -20.03
CA TRP A 170 0.97 14.63 -19.94
C TRP A 170 -0.36 14.23 -19.32
N LEU A 171 -1.01 13.21 -19.86
CA LEU A 171 -2.29 12.72 -19.36
C LEU A 171 -2.17 12.22 -17.92
N HIS A 172 -1.10 11.50 -17.60
CA HIS A 172 -0.85 11.01 -16.25
C HIS A 172 -0.70 12.16 -15.24
N VAL A 173 0.17 13.13 -15.53
CA VAL A 173 0.43 14.27 -14.62
C VAL A 173 -0.80 15.15 -14.45
N VAL A 174 -1.55 15.46 -15.53
CA VAL A 174 -2.79 16.24 -15.42
C VAL A 174 -3.81 15.54 -14.52
N ARG A 175 -4.02 14.22 -14.69
CA ARG A 175 -4.91 13.44 -13.82
C ARG A 175 -4.45 13.45 -12.35
N MET A 176 -3.14 13.38 -12.11
CA MET A 176 -2.62 13.50 -10.74
C MET A 176 -2.88 14.88 -10.15
N CYS A 177 -2.73 15.95 -10.93
CA CYS A 177 -3.03 17.31 -10.49
C CYS A 177 -4.53 17.52 -10.23
N GLU A 178 -5.40 16.95 -11.06
CA GLU A 178 -6.87 16.98 -10.85
C GLU A 178 -7.27 16.22 -9.59
N ALA A 179 -6.71 15.03 -9.37
CA ALA A 179 -6.94 14.25 -8.16
C ALA A 179 -6.45 14.96 -6.88
N ALA A 180 -5.41 15.78 -7.00
CA ALA A 180 -4.91 16.66 -5.93
C ALA A 180 -5.66 18.00 -5.84
N GLN A 181 -6.70 18.22 -6.65
CA GLN A 181 -7.50 19.45 -6.70
C GLN A 181 -6.67 20.73 -6.93
N LEU A 182 -5.59 20.63 -7.71
CA LEU A 182 -4.77 21.78 -8.07
C LEU A 182 -5.50 22.68 -9.07
N LEU A 183 -6.05 23.79 -8.56
CA LEU A 183 -6.82 24.78 -9.33
C LEU A 183 -6.05 25.34 -10.54
N ASP A 184 -4.71 25.40 -10.44
CA ASP A 184 -3.85 25.91 -11.52
C ASP A 184 -3.78 25.00 -12.75
N VAL A 185 -4.13 23.71 -12.59
CA VAL A 185 -4.05 22.68 -13.65
C VAL A 185 -5.44 22.18 -14.05
N THR A 186 -6.51 22.74 -13.49
CA THR A 186 -7.88 22.30 -13.80
C THR A 186 -8.31 22.76 -15.20
N SER A 187 -9.14 21.95 -15.87
CA SER A 187 -9.80 22.37 -17.11
C SER A 187 -10.55 23.70 -16.89
N PRO A 188 -10.42 24.68 -17.80
CA PRO A 188 -9.85 24.61 -19.15
C PRO A 188 -8.37 25.03 -19.26
N ARG A 189 -7.68 25.31 -18.15
CA ARG A 189 -6.28 25.78 -18.18
C ARG A 189 -5.35 24.72 -18.76
N ALA A 190 -5.47 23.46 -18.31
CA ALA A 190 -4.67 22.35 -18.86
C ALA A 190 -4.83 22.15 -20.37
N GLN A 191 -6.04 22.33 -20.91
CA GLN A 191 -6.27 22.22 -22.35
C GLN A 191 -5.57 23.34 -23.12
N ARG A 192 -5.58 24.57 -22.58
CA ARG A 192 -4.88 25.71 -23.18
C ARG A 192 -3.37 25.52 -23.16
N ASP A 193 -2.84 25.07 -22.03
CA ASP A 193 -1.41 24.82 -21.86
C ASP A 193 -0.92 23.68 -22.77
N PHE A 194 -1.74 22.64 -22.96
CA PHE A 194 -1.47 21.57 -23.93
C PHE A 194 -1.35 22.12 -25.35
N LEU A 195 -2.31 22.94 -25.79
CA LEU A 195 -2.29 23.55 -27.12
C LEU A 195 -1.07 24.47 -27.32
N LEU A 196 -0.65 25.20 -26.29
CA LEU A 196 0.58 25.98 -26.33
C LEU A 196 1.83 25.11 -26.49
N ALA A 197 1.90 23.96 -25.81
CA ALA A 197 3.02 23.03 -25.92
C ALA A 197 3.10 22.40 -27.33
N VAL A 198 1.95 22.00 -27.89
CA VAL A 198 1.84 21.37 -29.22
C VAL A 198 2.03 22.37 -30.36
N LYS A 199 1.84 23.68 -30.13
CA LYS A 199 2.09 24.73 -31.14
C LYS A 199 3.50 24.66 -31.73
N GLY A 200 4.50 24.22 -30.95
CA GLY A 200 5.86 24.00 -31.42
C GLY A 200 6.06 22.76 -32.31
N LEU A 201 5.05 21.89 -32.43
CA LEU A 201 5.00 20.73 -33.30
C LEU A 201 4.10 20.97 -34.52
N ASP A 202 2.88 21.46 -34.31
CA ASP A 202 1.91 21.80 -35.36
C ASP A 202 1.10 23.04 -34.96
N ASP A 203 1.52 24.19 -35.50
CA ASP A 203 0.92 25.49 -35.25
C ASP A 203 -0.51 25.61 -35.80
N THR A 204 -0.76 24.99 -36.95
CA THR A 204 -2.04 25.10 -37.68
C THR A 204 -3.13 24.34 -36.94
N TRP A 205 -2.81 23.11 -36.53
CA TRP A 205 -3.72 22.29 -35.73
C TRP A 205 -3.99 22.93 -34.37
N ALA A 206 -2.94 23.35 -33.64
CA ALA A 206 -3.08 23.94 -32.31
C ALA A 206 -3.96 25.21 -32.33
N THR A 207 -3.75 26.10 -33.30
CA THR A 207 -4.53 27.34 -33.45
C THR A 207 -6.01 27.05 -33.75
N THR A 208 -6.29 26.04 -34.58
CA THR A 208 -7.66 25.62 -34.91
C THR A 208 -8.40 25.05 -33.69
N GLN A 209 -7.73 24.21 -32.90
CA GLN A 209 -8.30 23.65 -31.68
C GLN A 209 -8.52 24.74 -30.61
N GLN A 210 -7.60 25.69 -30.50
CA GLN A 210 -7.73 26.81 -29.57
C GLN A 210 -8.95 27.69 -29.87
N ALA A 211 -9.21 27.98 -31.16
CA ALA A 211 -10.41 28.70 -31.58
C ALA A 211 -11.70 27.94 -31.25
N THR A 212 -11.69 26.61 -31.38
CA THR A 212 -12.83 25.74 -31.03
C THR A 212 -13.11 25.76 -29.52
N LEU A 213 -12.05 25.65 -28.72
CA LEU A 213 -12.13 25.68 -27.26
C LEU A 213 -12.71 27.01 -26.74
N PHE A 214 -12.27 28.15 -27.28
CA PHE A 214 -12.83 29.45 -26.90
C PHE A 214 -14.32 29.58 -27.27
N ARG A 215 -14.74 29.05 -28.43
CA ARG A 215 -16.15 29.06 -28.82
C ARG A 215 -17.02 28.20 -27.88
N ALA A 216 -16.52 27.04 -27.47
CA ALA A 216 -17.21 26.16 -26.53
C ALA A 216 -17.40 26.80 -25.14
N GLN A 217 -16.44 27.63 -24.69
CA GLN A 217 -16.54 28.36 -23.42
C GLN A 217 -17.55 29.51 -23.43
N LEU A 218 -17.79 30.11 -24.60
CA LEU A 218 -18.79 31.18 -24.75
C LEU A 218 -20.21 30.65 -24.82
N THR A 219 -20.38 29.33 -25.00
CA THR A 219 -21.68 28.65 -25.19
C THR A 219 -22.06 27.76 -24.00
N ALA A 220 -21.22 27.68 -22.97
CA ALA A 220 -21.43 26.94 -21.72
C ALA A 220 -21.81 27.89 -20.57
#